data_AF-A0A3M1S727-F1
#
_entry.id   AF-A0A3M1S727-F1
#
_cell.length_a   1.000
_cell.length_b   1.000
_cell.length_c   1.000
_cell.angle_alpha   90.00
_cell.angle_beta   90.00
_cell.angle_gamma   90.00
#
_symmetry.space_group_name_H-M   'P 1'
#
loop_
_entity.id
_entity.type
_entity.pdbx_description
1 polymer ?
#
loop_
_entity_poly.entity_id
_entity_poly.type
_entity_poly.pdbx_seq_one_letter_code
_entity_poly.pdbx_strand_id
1 'polypeptide(L)'
;MIDMQTQVQTSGTELKVRIEEALKEKGLKKLITNLAKELNGEHSFLPHDVEAQIRNEIVSAGVAVSQHGGWYRCIAAYLLLPKLDDLMQVKGMGESQKVAPIVQRLRNEALRESLSAFGLEVPARYARAS
;
A
#
# COMPACT_ATOMS: atom_id res chain seq x y z
N MET A 1 -17.59 -27.37 -22.88
CA MET A 1 -17.64 -26.37 -21.80
C MET A 1 -16.22 -26.27 -21.27
N ILE A 2 -15.49 -25.24 -21.68
CA ILE A 2 -14.09 -25.04 -21.28
C ILE A 2 -14.15 -24.19 -20.01
N ASP A 3 -13.89 -24.83 -18.88
CA ASP A 3 -13.97 -24.24 -17.55
C ASP A 3 -12.75 -23.35 -17.27
N MET A 4 -13.01 -22.28 -16.54
CA MET A 4 -12.17 -21.11 -16.34
C MET A 4 -10.83 -21.45 -15.67
N GLN A 5 -9.77 -21.57 -16.46
CA GLN A 5 -8.41 -21.29 -15.99
C GLN A 5 -8.05 -19.83 -16.26
N THR A 6 -8.82 -18.89 -15.69
CA THR A 6 -8.28 -17.58 -15.33
C THR A 6 -7.47 -17.75 -14.05
N GLN A 7 -6.43 -18.59 -14.11
CA GLN A 7 -5.33 -18.49 -13.16
C GLN A 7 -4.63 -17.18 -13.49
N VAL A 8 -5.03 -16.20 -12.69
CA VAL A 8 -4.55 -14.83 -12.56
C VAL A 8 -3.03 -14.78 -12.73
N GLN A 9 -2.58 -14.70 -13.98
CA GLN A 9 -1.45 -13.88 -14.36
C GLN A 9 -1.89 -12.41 -14.23
N THR A 10 -2.20 -11.94 -13.02
CA THR A 10 -1.89 -10.53 -12.69
C THR A 10 -0.37 -10.48 -12.66
N SER A 11 0.20 -10.53 -13.87
CA SER A 11 1.61 -10.59 -14.19
C SER A 11 2.32 -9.53 -13.37
N GLY A 12 3.57 -9.74 -12.94
CA GLY A 12 4.35 -8.74 -12.20
C GLY A 12 4.29 -7.32 -12.80
N THR A 13 3.97 -7.21 -14.09
CA THR A 13 3.58 -5.97 -14.78
C THR A 13 2.44 -5.19 -14.11
N GLU A 14 1.34 -5.82 -13.71
CA GLU A 14 0.19 -5.13 -13.09
C GLU A 14 0.53 -4.63 -11.69
N LEU A 15 1.15 -5.48 -10.87
CA LEU A 15 1.63 -5.08 -9.54
C LEU A 15 2.60 -3.90 -9.63
N LYS A 16 3.54 -3.94 -10.58
CA LYS A 16 4.45 -2.83 -10.86
C LYS A 16 3.69 -1.56 -11.23
N VAL A 17 2.76 -1.63 -12.18
CA VAL A 17 1.99 -0.46 -12.62
C VAL A 17 1.26 0.19 -11.45
N ARG A 18 0.56 -0.59 -10.62
CA ARG A 18 -0.19 -0.06 -9.47
C ARG A 18 0.70 0.57 -8.42
N ILE A 19 1.85 -0.04 -8.11
CA ILE A 19 2.84 0.52 -7.18
C ILE A 19 3.41 1.83 -7.72
N GLU A 20 3.82 1.86 -8.98
CA GLU A 20 4.38 3.05 -9.60
C GLU A 20 3.35 4.17 -9.75
N GLU A 21 2.10 3.85 -10.05
CA GLU A 21 0.98 4.79 -10.10
C GLU A 21 0.77 5.44 -8.72
N ALA A 22 0.69 4.63 -7.66
CA ALA A 22 0.60 5.13 -6.29
C ALA A 22 1.77 6.06 -5.93
N LEU A 23 2.99 5.73 -6.36
CA LEU A 23 4.21 6.51 -6.10
C LEU A 23 4.28 7.82 -6.90
N LYS A 24 3.68 7.86 -8.10
CA LYS A 24 3.62 9.05 -8.97
C LYS A 24 2.46 9.98 -8.59
N GLU A 25 1.42 9.47 -7.95
CA GLU A 25 0.26 10.26 -7.56
C GLU A 25 0.60 11.29 -6.46
N LYS A 26 0.48 12.57 -6.80
CA LYS A 26 0.81 13.69 -5.90
C LYS A 26 -0.06 13.69 -4.65
N GLY A 27 -1.34 13.31 -4.77
CA GLY A 27 -2.27 13.23 -3.63
C GLY A 27 -1.85 12.21 -2.57
N LEU A 28 -1.22 11.11 -3.00
CA LEU A 28 -0.76 10.05 -2.11
C LEU A 28 0.65 10.28 -1.58
N LYS A 29 1.43 11.19 -2.19
CA LYS A 29 2.81 11.46 -1.80
C LYS A 29 2.98 11.69 -0.29
N LYS A 30 2.13 12.51 0.32
CA LYS A 30 2.21 12.81 1.77
C LYS A 30 1.87 11.57 2.60
N LEU A 31 0.82 10.84 2.22
CA LEU A 31 0.39 9.61 2.88
C LEU A 31 1.49 8.54 2.86
N ILE A 32 2.03 8.25 1.67
CA ILE A 32 3.12 7.28 1.45
C ILE A 32 4.37 7.71 2.21
N THR A 33 4.73 8.99 2.20
CA THR A 33 5.92 9.49 2.91
C THR A 33 5.78 9.32 4.42
N ASN A 34 4.61 9.61 4.98
CA ASN A 34 4.38 9.43 6.41
C ASN A 34 4.43 7.95 6.80
N LEU A 35 3.77 7.09 6.02
CA LEU A 35 3.80 5.65 6.26
C LEU A 35 5.21 5.06 6.13
N ALA A 36 5.99 5.50 5.14
CA ALA A 36 7.37 5.09 4.97
C ALA A 36 8.26 5.46 6.17
N LYS A 37 8.02 6.63 6.80
CA LYS A 37 8.72 7.01 8.03
C LYS A 37 8.36 6.11 9.20
N GLU A 38 7.09 5.72 9.31
CA GLU A 38 6.63 4.79 10.36
C GLU A 38 7.23 3.39 10.19
N LEU A 39 7.42 2.93 8.95
CA LEU A 39 8.07 1.65 8.63
C LEU A 39 9.59 1.66 8.86
N ASN A 40 10.24 2.82 8.70
CA ASN A 40 11.69 2.98 8.89
C ASN A 40 12.09 3.41 10.32
N GLY A 41 11.12 3.59 11.22
CA GLY A 41 11.36 4.08 12.58
C GLY A 41 11.54 2.96 13.61
N GLU A 42 11.93 3.34 14.83
CA GLU A 42 12.07 2.43 15.99
C GLU A 42 10.77 1.69 16.37
N HIS A 43 9.62 2.14 15.85
CA HIS A 43 8.31 1.53 16.04
C HIS A 43 7.73 0.94 14.74
N SER A 44 8.62 0.43 13.87
CA SER A 44 8.20 -0.37 12.72
C SER A 44 7.31 -1.50 13.20
N PHE A 45 6.15 -1.59 12.56
CA PHE A 45 5.14 -2.60 12.86
C PHE A 45 5.22 -3.79 11.93
N LEU A 46 6.15 -3.77 10.98
CA LEU A 46 6.32 -4.83 10.00
C LEU A 46 7.46 -5.75 10.45
N PRO A 47 7.17 -7.02 10.77
CA PRO A 47 8.19 -8.02 11.04
C PRO A 47 9.18 -8.14 9.87
N HIS A 48 10.44 -8.43 10.18
CA HIS A 48 11.51 -8.47 9.17
C HIS A 48 11.30 -9.53 8.07
N ASP A 49 10.69 -10.66 8.42
CA ASP A 49 10.34 -11.73 7.48
C ASP A 49 9.25 -11.28 6.49
N VAL A 50 8.20 -10.61 6.98
CA VAL A 50 7.14 -10.05 6.11
C VAL A 50 7.69 -8.89 5.26
N GLU A 51 8.56 -8.06 5.82
CA GLU A 51 9.26 -7.03 5.06
C GLU A 51 10.08 -7.65 3.92
N ALA A 52 10.82 -8.72 4.19
CA ALA A 52 11.60 -9.43 3.16
C ALA A 52 10.70 -10.03 2.07
N GLN A 53 9.55 -10.61 2.44
CA GLN A 53 8.57 -11.12 1.48
C GLN A 53 8.04 -10.02 0.55
N ILE A 54 7.59 -8.90 1.11
CA ILE A 54 7.10 -7.76 0.31
C ILE A 54 8.21 -7.21 -0.60
N ARG A 55 9.45 -7.10 -0.10
CA ARG A 55 10.59 -6.67 -0.92
C ARG A 55 10.82 -7.61 -2.11
N ASN A 56 10.72 -8.92 -1.90
CA ASN A 56 10.85 -9.92 -2.96
C ASN A 56 9.75 -9.80 -4.00
N GLU A 57 8.50 -9.56 -3.60
CA GLU A 57 7.39 -9.33 -4.53
C GLU A 57 7.59 -8.06 -5.36
N ILE A 58 8.00 -6.95 -4.71
CA ILE A 58 8.28 -5.68 -5.38
C ILE A 58 9.40 -5.82 -6.43
N VAL A 59 10.47 -6.55 -6.10
CA VAL A 59 11.58 -6.81 -7.04
C VAL A 59 11.15 -7.74 -8.17
N SER A 60 10.40 -8.79 -7.85
CA SER A 60 9.89 -9.74 -8.83
C SER A 60 8.94 -9.08 -9.82
N ALA A 61 8.18 -8.07 -9.37
CA ALA A 61 7.37 -7.22 -10.23
C ALA A 61 8.19 -6.27 -11.11
N GLY A 62 9.46 -6.03 -10.79
CA GLY A 62 10.35 -5.15 -11.54
C GLY A 62 10.16 -3.67 -11.24
N VAL A 63 9.74 -3.33 -10.01
CA VAL A 63 9.63 -1.94 -9.54
C VAL A 63 11.02 -1.34 -9.35
N ALA A 64 11.25 -0.16 -9.92
CA ALA A 64 12.53 0.54 -9.81
C ALA A 64 12.67 1.28 -8.46
N VAL A 65 12.92 0.53 -7.37
CA VAL A 65 12.93 1.05 -5.98
C VAL A 65 13.76 2.33 -5.81
N SER A 66 14.97 2.37 -6.37
CA SER A 66 15.86 3.52 -6.26
C SER A 66 15.30 4.79 -6.93
N GLN A 67 14.54 4.64 -8.01
CA GLN A 67 13.93 5.78 -8.72
C GLN A 67 12.73 6.37 -7.95
N HIS A 68 12.08 5.56 -7.11
CA HIS A 68 10.91 5.97 -6.34
C HIS A 68 11.21 6.38 -4.88
N GLY A 69 12.48 6.63 -4.57
CA GLY A 69 12.90 7.17 -3.28
C GLY A 69 13.06 6.12 -2.18
N GLY A 70 13.34 4.87 -2.54
CA GLY A 70 13.81 3.82 -1.64
C GLY A 70 12.76 2.80 -1.22
N TRP A 71 13.22 1.76 -0.51
CA TRP A 71 12.44 0.58 -0.13
C TRP A 71 11.16 0.92 0.63
N TYR A 72 11.25 1.71 1.69
CA TYR A 72 10.09 1.99 2.54
C TYR A 72 8.99 2.79 1.86
N ARG A 73 9.30 3.57 0.81
CA ARG A 73 8.26 4.22 0.00
C ARG A 73 7.54 3.21 -0.89
N CYS A 74 8.29 2.28 -1.49
CA CYS A 74 7.70 1.21 -2.31
C CYS A 74 6.86 0.25 -1.45
N ILE A 75 7.34 -0.12 -0.26
CA ILE A 75 6.58 -0.94 0.70
C ILE A 75 5.33 -0.19 1.18
N ALA A 76 5.43 1.09 1.52
CA ALA A 76 4.27 1.89 1.88
C ALA A 76 3.23 1.96 0.76
N ALA A 77 3.66 2.10 -0.50
CA ALA A 77 2.75 2.08 -1.65
C ALA A 77 2.10 0.69 -1.83
N TYR A 78 2.88 -0.38 -1.70
CA TYR A 78 2.40 -1.76 -1.73
C TYR A 78 1.29 -2.00 -0.69
N LEU A 79 1.50 -1.57 0.55
CA LEU A 79 0.54 -1.74 1.65
C LEU A 79 -0.76 -0.93 1.48
N LEU A 80 -0.79 0.03 0.55
CA LEU A 80 -1.98 0.82 0.24
C LEU A 80 -2.76 0.28 -0.95
N LEU A 81 -2.21 -0.70 -1.69
CA LEU A 81 -2.83 -1.26 -2.89
C LEU A 81 -4.29 -1.73 -2.69
N PRO A 82 -4.69 -2.35 -1.56
CA PRO A 82 -6.07 -2.81 -1.40
C PRO A 82 -7.12 -1.68 -1.45
N LYS A 83 -6.74 -0.44 -1.13
CA LYS A 83 -7.62 0.75 -1.21
C LYS A 83 -7.08 1.81 -2.16
N LEU A 84 -6.18 1.47 -3.08
CA LEU A 84 -5.55 2.46 -3.96
C LEU A 84 -6.61 3.22 -4.77
N ASP A 85 -7.55 2.49 -5.38
CA ASP A 85 -8.61 3.08 -6.20
C ASP A 85 -9.53 4.01 -5.40
N ASP A 86 -9.90 3.61 -4.18
CA ASP A 86 -10.71 4.44 -3.27
C ASP A 86 -9.95 5.70 -2.84
N LEU A 87 -8.66 5.55 -2.51
CA LEU A 87 -7.78 6.66 -2.15
C LEU A 87 -7.61 7.65 -3.32
N MET A 88 -7.57 7.15 -4.56
CA MET A 88 -7.54 7.97 -5.76
C MET A 88 -8.89 8.63 -6.07
N GLN A 89 -10.02 7.99 -5.75
CA GLN A 89 -11.36 8.58 -5.91
C GLN A 89 -11.64 9.68 -4.89
N VAL A 90 -11.21 9.50 -3.64
CA VAL A 90 -11.38 10.48 -2.57
C VAL A 90 -10.63 11.80 -2.87
N LYS A 91 -9.54 11.74 -3.65
CA LYS A 91 -8.90 12.94 -4.24
C LYS A 91 -9.85 13.72 -5.17
N GLY A 92 -10.69 13.03 -5.92
CA GLY A 92 -11.69 13.64 -6.81
C GLY A 92 -12.73 14.50 -6.06
N MET A 93 -12.84 14.33 -4.74
CA MET A 93 -13.79 15.06 -3.88
C MET A 93 -13.26 16.43 -3.38
N GLY A 94 -12.02 16.82 -3.72
CA GLY A 94 -11.45 18.15 -3.43
C GLY A 94 -11.01 18.39 -1.97
N GLU A 95 -10.63 19.64 -1.63
CA GLU A 95 -10.18 20.05 -0.28
C GLU A 95 -11.34 20.26 0.72
N SER A 96 -12.37 19.41 0.69
CA SER A 96 -13.40 19.45 1.73
C SER A 96 -12.82 18.98 3.07
N GLN A 97 -13.14 19.67 4.17
CA GLN A 97 -12.71 19.32 5.55
C GLN A 97 -13.05 17.86 5.96
N LYS A 98 -13.95 17.19 5.23
CA LYS A 98 -14.35 15.80 5.47
C LYS A 98 -13.46 14.75 4.79
N VAL A 99 -12.49 15.14 3.97
CA VAL A 99 -11.65 14.20 3.21
C VAL A 99 -10.56 13.56 4.05
N ALA A 100 -9.91 14.32 4.94
CA ALA A 100 -8.85 13.81 5.81
C ALA A 100 -9.25 12.57 6.64
N PRO A 101 -10.41 12.53 7.33
CA PRO A 101 -10.84 11.34 8.07
C PRO A 101 -11.14 10.15 7.15
N ILE A 102 -11.65 10.39 5.94
CA ILE A 102 -11.91 9.33 4.95
C ILE A 102 -10.58 8.72 4.48
N VAL A 103 -9.60 9.55 4.11
CA VAL A 103 -8.26 9.09 3.72
C VAL A 103 -7.60 8.28 4.83
N GLN A 104 -7.71 8.74 6.08
CA GLN A 104 -7.14 8.03 7.23
C GLN A 104 -7.84 6.69 7.47
N ARG A 105 -9.17 6.62 7.31
CA ARG A 105 -9.91 5.36 7.37
C ARG A 105 -9.48 4.39 6.29
N LEU A 106 -9.43 4.82 5.03
CA LEU A 106 -9.01 3.99 3.90
C LEU A 106 -7.58 3.49 4.06
N ARG A 107 -6.67 4.35 4.55
CA ARG A 107 -5.31 3.95 4.91
C ARG A 107 -5.31 2.82 5.94
N ASN A 108 -6.09 2.94 7.02
CA ASN A 108 -6.13 1.92 8.08
C ASN A 108 -6.75 0.60 7.56
N GLU A 109 -7.79 0.68 6.74
CA GLU A 109 -8.39 -0.49 6.08
C GLU A 109 -7.38 -1.17 5.15
N ALA A 110 -6.65 -0.41 4.33
CA ALA A 110 -5.61 -0.97 3.46
C ALA A 110 -4.48 -1.66 4.23
N LEU A 111 -4.03 -1.04 5.33
CA LEU A 111 -3.04 -1.65 6.23
C LEU A 111 -3.59 -2.93 6.85
N ARG A 112 -4.86 -2.94 7.27
CA ARG A 112 -5.49 -4.12 7.83
C ARG A 112 -5.55 -5.26 6.83
N GLU A 113 -6.03 -5.01 5.62
CA GLU A 113 -6.13 -6.03 4.58
C GLU A 113 -4.75 -6.56 4.19
N SER A 114 -3.77 -5.66 3.98
CA SER A 114 -2.41 -6.06 3.64
C SER A 114 -1.75 -6.89 4.74
N LEU A 115 -1.81 -6.46 6.00
CA LEU A 115 -1.20 -7.18 7.13
C LEU A 115 -1.90 -8.51 7.42
N SER A 116 -3.23 -8.55 7.29
CA SER A 116 -4.01 -9.78 7.49
C SER A 116 -3.67 -10.83 6.43
N ALA A 117 -3.32 -10.42 5.21
CA ALA A 117 -2.86 -11.35 4.16
C ALA A 117 -1.57 -12.09 4.55
N PHE A 118 -0.75 -11.50 5.43
CA PHE A 118 0.44 -12.12 6.01
C PHE A 118 0.18 -12.75 7.39
N GLY A 119 -1.07 -12.81 7.84
CA GLY A 119 -1.44 -13.35 9.16
C GLY A 119 -1.04 -12.46 10.34
N LEU A 120 -0.75 -11.19 10.10
CA LEU A 120 -0.32 -10.25 11.14
C LEU A 120 -1.49 -9.53 11.79
N GLU A 121 -1.42 -9.34 13.10
CA GLU A 121 -2.31 -8.43 13.80
C GLU A 121 -2.01 -6.98 13.43
N VAL A 122 -3.07 -6.22 13.20
CA VAL A 122 -2.95 -4.79 12.91
C VAL A 122 -2.57 -4.06 14.20
N PRO A 123 -1.54 -3.19 14.18
CA PRO A 123 -1.18 -2.40 15.34
C PRO A 123 -2.38 -1.66 15.92
N ALA A 124 -2.50 -1.63 17.25
CA ALA A 124 -3.65 -1.03 17.95
C ALA A 124 -3.97 0.41 17.50
N ARG A 125 -2.94 1.17 17.08
CA ARG A 125 -3.06 2.53 16.54
C ARG A 125 -3.82 2.64 15.20
N TYR A 126 -3.89 1.57 14.42
CA TYR A 126 -4.69 1.50 13.19
C TYR A 126 -5.98 0.69 13.35
N ALA A 127 -6.13 -0.08 14.44
CA ALA A 127 -7.33 -0.86 14.73
C ALA A 127 -8.53 0.00 15.20
N ARG A 128 -8.30 1.24 15.67
CA ARG A 128 -9.39 2.17 16.01
C ARG A 128 -9.96 2.82 14.76
N ALA A 129 -10.92 2.15 14.14
CA ALA A 129 -11.97 2.82 13.38
C ALA A 129 -13.20 2.91 14.30
N SER A 130 -13.41 4.07 14.90
CA SER A 130 -14.66 4.41 15.57
C SER A 130 -15.09 5.78 15.06
#